data_AF-X0XMU7-F1
#
_entry.id   AF-X0XMU7-F1
#
_cell.length_a   1.000
_cell.length_b   1.000
_cell.length_c   1.000
_cell.angle_alpha   90.00
_cell.angle_beta   90.00
_cell.angle_gamma   90.00
#
_symmetry.space_group_name_H-M   'P 1'
#
loop_
_entity.id
_entity.type
_entity.pdbx_description
1 polymer ?
#
loop_
_entity_poly.entity_id
_entity_poly.type
_entity_poly.pdbx_seq_one_letter_code
_entity_poly.pdbx_strand_id
1 'polypeptide(L)'
;GLSDPAFRAIAEQDLASGQHRNPTGEPEWFTTAYFHHPDELAEEAAGAGLRLVELIGVEGLAAWLPQLEEQWEDPESREAILFSARAIESEPSLRGLSAHLLAVATRGHAHG
;
A
#
# COMPACT_ATOMS: atom_id res chain seq x y z
N GLY A 1 -6.72 13.03 13.75
CA GLY A 1 -5.46 12.90 12.96
C GLY A 1 -4.26 13.25 13.82
N LEU A 2 -3.05 13.43 13.25
CA LEU A 2 -1.78 13.54 13.99
C LEU A 2 -1.66 14.69 15.02
N SER A 3 -2.57 15.67 14.97
CA SER A 3 -2.71 16.71 16.01
C SER A 3 -3.27 16.17 17.32
N ASP A 4 -4.00 15.05 17.29
CA ASP A 4 -4.50 14.34 18.46
C ASP A 4 -3.43 13.39 19.03
N PRO A 5 -3.04 13.53 20.31
CA PRO A 5 -2.06 12.63 20.95
C PRO A 5 -2.47 11.15 20.92
N ALA A 6 -3.76 10.83 21.03
CA ALA A 6 -4.24 9.45 20.99
C ALA A 6 -4.02 8.84 19.60
N PHE A 7 -4.32 9.59 18.54
CA PHE A 7 -4.04 9.14 17.18
C PHE A 7 -2.53 9.03 16.89
N ARG A 8 -1.72 9.92 17.48
CA ARG A 8 -0.25 9.83 17.35
C ARG A 8 0.30 8.54 17.92
N ALA A 9 -0.21 8.10 19.07
CA ALA A 9 0.20 6.82 19.66
C ALA A 9 -0.16 5.63 18.75
N ILE A 10 -1.28 5.69 18.04
CA ILE A 10 -1.65 4.69 17.02
C ILE A 10 -0.62 4.72 15.87
N ALA A 11 -0.31 5.89 15.32
CA ALA A 11 0.68 6.01 14.26
C ALA A 11 2.09 5.55 14.67
N GLU A 12 2.50 5.80 15.92
CA GLU A 12 3.77 5.28 16.47
C GLU A 12 3.76 3.74 16.56
N GLN A 13 2.63 3.14 16.94
CA GLN A 13 2.46 1.69 16.95
C GLN A 13 2.48 1.10 15.54
N ASP A 14 1.83 1.76 14.58
CA ASP A 14 1.84 1.39 13.16
C ASP A 14 3.28 1.32 12.65
N LEU A 15 4.07 2.36 12.91
CA LEU A 15 5.49 2.43 12.50
C LEU A 15 6.36 1.38 13.19
N ALA A 16 6.07 1.03 14.45
CA ALA A 16 6.88 0.09 15.20
C ALA A 16 6.59 -1.38 14.88
N SER A 17 5.39 -1.69 14.34
CA SER A 17 4.90 -3.08 14.29
C SER A 17 4.02 -3.43 13.10
N GLY A 18 3.61 -2.45 12.30
CA GLY A 18 2.58 -2.59 11.27
C GLY A 18 1.14 -2.70 11.82
N GLN A 19 0.92 -2.84 13.13
CA GLN A 19 -0.41 -3.14 13.67
C GLN A 19 -1.26 -1.88 13.91
N HIS A 20 -2.19 -1.59 13.00
CA HIS A 20 -3.19 -0.54 13.19
C HIS A 20 -4.38 -1.03 14.01
N ARG A 21 -4.71 -0.30 15.06
CA ARG A 21 -5.86 -0.57 15.93
C ARG A 21 -6.56 0.74 16.28
N ASN A 22 -7.89 0.70 16.27
CA ASN A 22 -8.76 1.78 16.73
C ASN A 22 -9.52 1.32 17.99
N PRO A 23 -8.87 1.31 19.17
CA PRO A 23 -9.46 0.76 20.39
C PRO A 23 -10.60 1.60 20.96
N THR A 24 -10.68 2.88 20.59
CA THR A 24 -11.74 3.81 21.02
C THR A 24 -12.98 3.74 20.13
N GLY A 25 -12.87 3.16 18.93
CA GLY A 25 -13.96 3.08 17.96
C GLY A 25 -14.31 4.41 17.32
N GLU A 26 -13.36 5.36 17.28
CA GLU A 26 -13.56 6.66 16.63
C GLU A 26 -13.81 6.47 15.13
N PRO A 27 -14.96 6.87 14.57
CA PRO A 27 -15.31 6.54 13.18
C PRO A 27 -14.34 7.11 12.13
N GLU A 28 -13.66 8.20 12.46
CA GLU A 28 -12.68 8.85 11.57
C GLU A 28 -11.29 8.19 11.62
N TRP A 29 -11.03 7.31 12.58
CA TRP A 29 -9.76 6.60 12.69
C TRP A 29 -9.90 5.25 11.98
N PHE A 30 -8.96 4.99 11.09
CA PHE A 30 -8.99 3.84 10.19
C PHE A 30 -9.22 2.51 10.93
N THR A 31 -9.74 1.52 10.22
CA THR A 31 -10.13 0.23 10.81
C THR A 31 -8.92 -0.58 11.31
N THR A 32 -9.17 -1.73 11.93
CA THR A 32 -8.11 -2.67 12.30
C THR A 32 -7.44 -3.27 11.07
N ALA A 33 -6.12 -3.09 10.94
CA ALA A 33 -5.35 -3.52 9.78
C ALA A 33 -3.89 -3.87 10.16
N TYR A 34 -3.17 -4.47 9.21
CA TYR A 34 -1.71 -4.60 9.25
C TYR A 34 -1.12 -3.83 8.07
N PHE A 35 -0.19 -2.92 8.34
CA PHE A 35 0.53 -2.11 7.37
C PHE A 35 1.93 -2.69 7.20
N HIS A 36 2.08 -3.58 6.21
CA HIS A 36 3.37 -4.15 5.85
C HIS A 36 4.36 -3.06 5.44
N HIS A 37 5.61 -3.20 5.87
CA HIS A 37 6.71 -2.65 5.07
C HIS A 37 6.77 -3.37 3.72
N PRO A 38 7.18 -2.70 2.63
CA PRO A 38 7.16 -3.30 1.30
C PRO A 38 7.86 -4.66 1.21
N ASP A 39 8.98 -4.83 1.90
CA ASP A 39 9.76 -6.06 1.84
C ASP A 39 9.15 -7.21 2.68
N GLU A 40 8.35 -6.91 3.71
CA GLU A 40 7.73 -7.92 4.58
C GLU A 40 6.73 -8.79 3.83
N LEU A 41 5.97 -8.21 2.89
CA LEU A 41 4.97 -8.96 2.12
C LEU A 41 5.61 -10.03 1.23
N ALA A 42 6.80 -9.73 0.69
CA ALA A 42 7.56 -10.69 -0.11
C ALA A 42 8.06 -11.87 0.75
N GLU A 43 8.57 -11.56 1.94
CA GLU A 43 9.03 -12.57 2.91
C GLU A 43 7.87 -13.43 3.42
N GLU A 44 6.71 -12.83 3.70
CA GLU A 44 5.51 -13.56 4.10
C GLU A 44 5.05 -14.54 3.02
N ALA A 45 5.00 -14.10 1.76
CA ALA A 45 4.65 -14.96 0.64
C ALA A 45 5.61 -16.14 0.51
N ALA A 46 6.91 -15.90 0.66
CA ALA A 46 7.93 -16.95 0.64
C ALA A 46 7.78 -17.92 1.82
N GLY A 47 7.53 -17.40 3.03
CA GLY A 47 7.28 -18.19 4.24
C GLY A 47 6.03 -19.08 4.12
N ALA A 48 5.04 -18.65 3.32
CA ALA A 48 3.85 -19.44 2.98
C ALA A 48 4.09 -20.49 1.88
N GLY A 49 5.32 -20.63 1.37
CA GLY A 49 5.66 -21.57 0.30
C GLY A 49 5.21 -21.12 -1.09
N LEU A 50 4.90 -19.83 -1.26
CA LEU A 50 4.61 -19.24 -2.57
C LEU A 50 5.91 -18.74 -3.20
N ARG A 51 6.03 -18.92 -4.51
CA ARG A 51 7.11 -18.30 -5.28
C ARG A 51 6.61 -16.97 -5.81
N LEU A 52 7.13 -15.89 -5.23
CA LEU A 52 6.85 -14.53 -5.67
C LEU A 52 7.22 -14.38 -7.16
N VAL A 53 6.30 -13.83 -7.93
CA VAL A 53 6.49 -13.45 -9.33
C VAL A 53 6.76 -11.95 -9.40
N GLU A 54 5.95 -11.16 -8.70
CA GLU A 54 6.08 -9.71 -8.69
C GLU A 54 5.49 -9.12 -7.40
N LEU A 55 6.08 -8.00 -6.98
CA LEU A 55 5.54 -7.15 -5.92
C LEU A 55 5.45 -5.73 -6.48
N ILE A 56 4.22 -5.23 -6.58
CA ILE A 56 3.94 -3.90 -7.14
C ILE A 56 3.17 -3.03 -6.15
N GLY A 57 3.41 -1.72 -6.24
CA GLY A 57 2.57 -0.71 -5.61
C GLY A 57 1.30 -0.45 -6.43
N VAL A 58 0.21 -0.12 -5.75
CA VAL A 58 -1.07 0.25 -6.39
C VAL A 58 -1.31 1.74 -6.17
N GLU A 59 -1.77 2.44 -7.22
CA GLU A 59 -2.05 3.89 -7.28
C GLU A 59 -0.83 4.82 -7.15
N GLY A 60 0.24 4.40 -6.46
CA GLY A 60 1.43 5.23 -6.24
C GLY A 60 1.07 6.60 -5.64
N LEU A 61 1.73 7.65 -6.14
CA LEU A 61 1.43 9.03 -5.73
C LEU A 61 0.13 9.58 -6.31
N ALA A 62 -0.53 8.88 -7.26
CA ALA A 62 -1.69 9.41 -7.96
C ALA A 62 -2.84 9.75 -6.99
N ALA A 63 -3.03 8.92 -5.96
CA ALA A 63 -4.05 9.15 -4.92
C ALA A 63 -3.85 10.47 -4.14
N TRP A 64 -2.65 11.04 -4.17
CA TRP A 64 -2.29 12.28 -3.48
C TRP A 64 -2.28 13.51 -4.40
N LEU A 65 -2.60 13.32 -5.69
CA LEU A 65 -2.68 14.43 -6.63
C LEU A 65 -3.89 15.32 -6.29
N PRO A 66 -3.69 16.63 -6.18
CA PRO A 66 -4.79 17.54 -5.93
C PRO A 66 -5.71 17.55 -7.17
N GLN A 67 -7.02 17.70 -6.95
CA GLN A 67 -8.02 17.69 -8.03
C GLN A 67 -8.02 16.41 -8.90
N LEU A 68 -7.62 15.27 -8.35
CA LEU A 68 -7.55 14.00 -9.09
C LEU A 68 -8.85 13.71 -9.87
N GLU A 69 -10.01 13.87 -9.23
CA GLU A 69 -11.32 13.62 -9.85
C GLU A 69 -11.55 14.51 -11.08
N GLU A 70 -11.28 15.81 -10.95
CA GLU A 70 -11.45 16.79 -12.04
C GLU A 70 -10.45 16.53 -13.18
N GLN A 71 -9.19 16.18 -12.84
CA GLN A 71 -8.14 15.86 -13.81
C GLN A 71 -8.37 14.52 -14.53
N TRP A 72 -9.07 13.58 -13.89
CA TRP A 72 -9.35 12.27 -14.46
C TRP A 72 -10.38 12.32 -15.61
N GLU A 73 -11.26 13.32 -15.59
CA GLU A 73 -12.25 13.55 -16.66
C GLU A 73 -11.60 14.05 -17.96
N ASP A 74 -10.44 14.71 -17.88
CA ASP A 74 -9.68 15.10 -19.07
C ASP A 74 -8.81 13.91 -19.57
N PRO A 75 -8.94 13.49 -20.84
CA PRO A 75 -8.21 12.34 -21.35
C PRO A 75 -6.68 12.50 -21.33
N GLU A 76 -6.15 13.70 -21.54
CA GLU A 76 -4.69 13.93 -21.58
C GLU A 76 -4.11 13.88 -20.16
N SER A 77 -4.75 14.56 -19.21
CA SER A 77 -4.41 14.48 -17.79
C SER A 77 -4.51 13.06 -17.25
N ARG A 78 -5.57 12.31 -17.60
CA ARG A 78 -5.71 10.91 -17.20
C ARG A 78 -4.56 10.03 -17.68
N GLU A 79 -4.09 10.22 -18.91
CA GLU A 79 -2.91 9.48 -19.40
C GLU A 79 -1.65 9.83 -18.61
N ALA A 80 -1.44 11.10 -18.24
CA ALA A 80 -0.32 11.49 -17.40
C ALA A 80 -0.40 10.88 -15.99
N ILE A 81 -1.60 10.81 -15.40
CA ILE A 81 -1.84 10.16 -14.10
C ILE A 81 -1.52 8.66 -14.18
N LEU A 82 -2.06 7.98 -15.20
CA LEU A 82 -1.81 6.55 -15.41
C LEU A 82 -0.34 6.26 -15.70
N PHE A 83 0.34 7.12 -16.45
CA PHE A 83 1.78 7.03 -16.69
C PHE A 83 2.55 7.10 -15.37
N SER A 84 2.23 8.07 -14.51
CA SER A 84 2.88 8.21 -13.19
C SER A 84 2.69 6.97 -12.31
N ALA A 85 1.45 6.46 -12.23
CA ALA A 85 1.17 5.24 -11.47
C ALA A 85 1.98 4.03 -11.98
N ARG A 86 2.01 3.80 -13.30
CA ARG A 86 2.81 2.72 -13.92
C ARG A 86 4.32 2.90 -13.73
N ALA A 87 4.81 4.13 -13.78
CA ALA A 87 6.24 4.38 -13.58
C ALA A 87 6.71 4.06 -12.15
N ILE A 88 5.82 4.22 -11.17
CA ILE A 88 6.12 3.98 -9.75
C ILE A 88 5.87 2.52 -9.35
N GLU A 89 4.89 1.84 -9.97
CA GLU A 89 4.38 0.54 -9.50
C GLU A 89 5.47 -0.53 -9.25
N SER A 90 6.49 -0.61 -10.13
CA SER A 90 7.56 -1.61 -10.03
C SER A 90 8.88 -1.08 -9.46
N GLU A 91 9.05 0.24 -9.30
CA GLU A 91 10.31 0.88 -8.85
C GLU A 91 10.53 0.63 -7.34
N PRO A 92 11.52 -0.22 -6.94
CA PRO A 92 11.68 -0.64 -5.55
C PRO A 92 11.81 0.51 -4.56
N SER A 93 12.52 1.57 -4.93
CA SER A 93 12.75 2.73 -4.06
C SER A 93 11.49 3.58 -3.83
N LEU A 94 10.46 3.42 -4.66
CA LEU A 94 9.25 4.23 -4.64
C LEU A 94 7.99 3.45 -4.24
N ARG A 95 8.06 2.12 -4.06
CA ARG A 95 6.89 1.30 -3.67
C ARG A 95 6.21 1.78 -2.40
N GLY A 96 6.98 2.28 -1.42
CA GLY A 96 6.46 2.82 -0.18
C GLY A 96 5.60 4.09 -0.33
N LEU A 97 5.55 4.70 -1.52
CA LEU A 97 4.65 5.81 -1.83
C LEU A 97 3.24 5.37 -2.25
N SER A 98 3.05 4.06 -2.45
CA SER A 98 1.75 3.49 -2.79
C SER A 98 0.94 3.22 -1.53
N ALA A 99 -0.36 3.52 -1.56
CA ALA A 99 -1.26 3.26 -0.43
C ALA A 99 -1.48 1.75 -0.19
N HIS A 100 -1.33 0.94 -1.25
CA HIS A 100 -1.49 -0.50 -1.20
C HIS A 100 -0.36 -1.20 -1.97
N LEU A 101 -0.10 -2.45 -1.60
CA LEU A 101 0.84 -3.35 -2.26
C LEU A 101 0.09 -4.59 -2.76
N LEU A 102 0.51 -5.10 -3.92
CA LEU A 102 0.02 -6.35 -4.49
C LEU A 102 1.18 -7.31 -4.73
N ALA A 103 1.13 -8.47 -4.08
CA ALA A 103 2.03 -9.57 -4.35
C ALA A 103 1.38 -10.57 -5.31
N VAL A 104 1.98 -10.76 -6.48
CA VAL A 104 1.62 -11.80 -7.44
C VAL A 104 2.55 -12.98 -7.21
N ALA A 105 2.00 -14.15 -6.91
CA ALA A 105 2.79 -15.34 -6.62
C ALA A 105 2.20 -16.61 -7.22
N THR A 106 3.07 -17.60 -7.44
CA THR A 106 2.68 -18.93 -7.93
C THR A 106 2.87 -19.97 -6.85
N ARG A 107 2.00 -20.98 -6.86
CA ARG A 107 2.18 -22.19 -6.06
C ARG A 107 2.89 -23.23 -6.92
N GLY A 108 3.99 -23.78 -6.44
CA GLY A 108 4.57 -24.97 -7.08
C GLY A 108 3.56 -26.11 -7.08
N HIS A 109 3.42 -26.82 -8.20
CA HIS A 109 2.69 -28.08 -8.17
C HIS A 109 3.54 -29.09 -7.40
N ALA A 110 2.98 -29.70 -6.35
CA ALA A 110 3.62 -30.84 -5.71
C ALA A 110 3.75 -31.95 -6.77
N HIS A 111 4.98 -32.33 -7.11
CA HIS A 111 5.21 -33.58 -7.81
C HIS A 111 4.80 -34.70 -6.84
N GLY A 112 3.72 -35.41 -7.20
CA GLY A 112 3.28 -36.62 -6.51
C GLY A 112 4.21 -37.80 -6.75
#